data_AF-A0A3S4U4A4-F1
#
_entry.id   AF-A0A3S4U4A4-F1
#
_cell.length_a   1.000
_cell.length_b   1.000
_cell.length_c   1.000
_cell.angle_alpha   90.00
_cell.angle_beta   90.00
_cell.angle_gamma   90.00
#
_symmetry.space_group_name_H-M   'P 1'
#
loop_
_entity.id
_entity.type
_entity.pdbx_description
1 polymer ?
#
loop_
_entity_poly.entity_id
_entity_poly.type
_entity_poly.pdbx_seq_one_letter_code
_entity_poly.pdbx_strand_id
1 'polypeptide(L)'
;MAHLKKVNMKKSVLKSLFIVTLGVLSFSSVYAEERVVATVDGIPVLESQVRAAMGKKGNHQAALNKVIDDILVQKAIKESGVKINPREIDFIVEDIAAKNGLTYGQF
;
A
#
# COMPACT_ATOMS: atom_id res chain seq x y z
N MET A 1 30.36 55.09 7.08
CA MET A 1 30.28 54.20 8.25
C MET A 1 29.51 52.95 7.83
N ALA A 2 30.21 51.86 7.53
CA ALA A 2 29.57 50.58 7.21
C ALA A 2 30.38 49.46 7.87
N HIS A 3 29.93 49.04 9.06
CA HIS A 3 30.48 47.91 9.78
C HIS A 3 29.94 46.62 9.15
N LEU A 4 30.73 45.98 8.28
CA LEU A 4 30.44 44.62 7.82
C LEU A 4 30.75 43.63 8.97
N LYS A 5 29.70 43.07 9.53
CA LYS A 5 29.73 42.05 10.60
C LYS A 5 30.50 40.82 10.10
N LYS A 6 31.68 40.56 10.69
CA LYS A 6 32.50 39.38 10.41
C LYS A 6 31.76 38.11 10.83
N VAL A 7 31.17 37.38 9.88
CA VAL A 7 30.53 36.08 10.12
C VAL A 7 31.62 35.07 10.51
N ASN A 8 31.45 34.42 11.65
CA ASN A 8 32.40 33.47 12.21
C ASN A 8 32.39 32.15 11.42
N MET A 9 33.22 32.07 10.37
CA MET A 9 33.23 31.03 9.34
C MET A 9 33.30 29.59 9.91
N LYS A 10 33.99 29.38 11.04
CA LYS A 10 34.11 28.06 11.70
C LYS A 10 32.76 27.50 12.19
N LYS A 11 31.85 28.37 12.66
CA LYS A 11 30.50 27.95 13.10
C LYS A 11 29.58 27.65 11.91
N SER A 12 29.83 28.27 10.75
CA SER A 12 29.04 28.06 9.53
C SER A 12 29.32 26.71 8.88
N VAL A 13 30.60 26.29 8.85
CA VAL A 13 31.02 24.99 8.29
C VAL A 13 30.51 23.82 9.13
N LEU A 14 30.58 23.94 10.47
CA LEU A 14 29.99 22.95 11.37
C LEU A 14 28.48 22.80 11.14
N LYS A 15 27.74 23.91 11.02
CA LYS A 15 26.30 23.89 10.74
C LYS A 15 25.98 23.27 9.38
N SER A 16 26.77 23.55 8.34
CA SER A 16 26.52 22.96 7.02
C SER A 16 26.81 21.45 7.01
N LEU A 17 27.82 20.98 7.75
CA LEU A 17 28.11 19.55 7.87
C LEU A 17 26.97 18.79 8.56
N PHE A 18 26.37 19.36 9.60
CA PHE A 18 25.18 18.77 10.26
C PHE A 18 23.98 18.66 9.31
N ILE A 19 23.71 19.69 8.49
CA ILE A 19 22.61 19.69 7.52
C ILE A 19 22.84 18.64 6.42
N VAL A 20 24.07 18.53 5.91
CA VAL A 20 24.42 17.51 4.90
C VAL A 20 24.28 16.10 5.47
N THR A 21 24.71 15.87 6.71
CA THR A 21 24.67 14.53 7.32
C THR A 21 23.22 14.07 7.60
N LEU A 22 22.35 14.97 8.05
CA LEU A 22 20.92 14.68 8.22
C LEU A 22 20.22 14.43 6.88
N GLY A 23 20.60 15.17 5.82
CA GLY A 23 20.06 14.98 4.47
C GLY A 23 20.44 13.64 3.83
N VAL A 24 21.62 13.10 4.14
CA VAL A 24 22.04 11.77 3.63
C VAL A 24 21.30 10.63 4.35
N LEU A 25 20.98 10.79 5.63
CA LEU A 25 20.26 9.75 6.41
C LEU A 25 18.77 9.65 6.02
N SER A 26 18.14 10.72 5.54
CA SER A 26 16.72 10.73 5.14
C SER A 26 16.39 9.89 3.90
N PHE A 27 17.38 9.44 3.12
CA PHE A 27 17.17 8.58 1.94
C PHE A 27 17.40 7.09 2.20
N SER A 28 17.69 6.70 3.44
CA SER A 28 17.71 5.28 3.84
C SER A 28 16.30 4.74 4.05
N SER A 29 15.40 4.95 3.08
CA SER A 29 14.17 4.19 3.02
C SER A 29 14.56 2.72 2.85
N VAL A 30 14.27 1.93 3.88
CA VAL A 30 14.39 0.47 3.92
C VAL A 30 13.68 -0.11 2.71
N TYR A 31 14.43 -0.44 1.65
CA TYR A 31 13.99 -1.40 0.65
C TYR A 31 14.07 -2.77 1.32
N ALA A 32 13.06 -3.12 2.11
CA ALA A 32 12.90 -4.50 2.53
C ALA A 32 12.63 -5.29 1.25
N GLU A 33 13.54 -6.19 0.90
CA GLU A 33 13.35 -7.11 -0.21
C GLU A 33 12.03 -7.87 0.02
N GLU A 34 11.08 -7.73 -0.91
CA GLU A 34 9.78 -8.39 -0.82
C GLU A 34 9.97 -9.89 -0.98
N ARG A 35 9.39 -10.67 -0.07
CA ARG A 35 9.60 -12.12 -0.01
C ARG A 35 8.43 -12.86 -0.63
N VAL A 36 8.72 -13.77 -1.55
CA VAL A 36 7.75 -14.78 -2.00
C VAL A 36 7.67 -15.88 -0.95
N VAL A 37 6.45 -16.14 -0.45
CA VAL A 37 6.21 -17.17 0.58
C VAL A 37 5.55 -18.42 0.03
N ALA A 38 4.87 -18.30 -1.10
CA ALA A 38 4.26 -19.43 -1.79
C ALA A 38 4.08 -19.09 -3.27
N THR A 39 3.77 -20.10 -4.07
CA THR A 39 3.37 -19.94 -5.47
C THR A 39 2.11 -20.74 -5.71
N VAL A 40 1.09 -20.13 -6.32
CA VAL A 40 -0.19 -20.76 -6.65
C VAL A 40 -0.34 -20.74 -8.17
N ASP A 41 -0.23 -21.89 -8.83
CA ASP A 41 -0.31 -22.00 -10.29
C ASP A 41 0.62 -21.04 -11.06
N GLY A 42 1.83 -20.82 -10.52
CA GLY A 42 2.81 -19.88 -11.08
C GLY A 42 2.63 -18.42 -10.66
N ILE A 43 1.56 -18.08 -9.93
CA ILE A 43 1.34 -16.76 -9.36
C ILE A 43 2.06 -16.67 -7.99
N PRO A 44 3.02 -15.75 -7.81
CA PRO A 44 3.72 -15.62 -6.54
C PRO A 44 2.83 -14.96 -5.48
N VAL A 45 2.84 -15.53 -4.28
CA VAL A 45 2.22 -14.97 -3.08
C VAL A 45 3.30 -14.26 -2.26
N LEU A 46 3.07 -12.97 -2.01
CA LEU A 46 4.03 -12.10 -1.33
C LEU A 46 3.77 -12.02 0.18
N GLU A 47 4.83 -11.87 0.97
CA GLU A 47 4.73 -11.69 2.42
C GLU A 47 3.90 -10.45 2.78
N SER A 48 4.02 -9.36 2.01
CA SER A 48 3.17 -8.18 2.21
C SER A 48 1.68 -8.46 2.04
N GLN A 49 1.29 -9.32 1.10
CA GLN A 49 -0.11 -9.72 0.90
C GLN A 49 -0.62 -10.52 2.09
N VAL A 50 0.18 -11.47 2.57
CA VAL A 50 -0.17 -12.27 3.76
C VAL A 50 -0.28 -11.37 4.98
N ARG A 51 0.66 -10.44 5.19
CA ARG A 51 0.60 -9.47 6.29
C ARG A 51 -0.61 -8.55 6.22
N ALA A 52 -0.97 -8.10 5.02
CA ALA A 52 -2.17 -7.28 4.81
C ALA A 52 -3.44 -8.07 5.15
N ALA A 53 -3.54 -9.33 4.72
CA ALA A 53 -4.65 -10.22 5.02
C ALA A 53 -4.74 -10.60 6.51
N MET A 54 -3.59 -10.70 7.19
CA MET A 54 -3.48 -11.08 8.61
C MET A 54 -3.92 -9.97 9.57
N GLY A 55 -3.69 -8.70 9.22
CA GLY A 55 -3.95 -7.58 10.12
C GLY A 55 -3.04 -7.57 11.36
N LYS A 56 -3.46 -6.86 12.43
CA LYS A 56 -2.58 -6.58 13.60
C LYS A 56 -2.31 -7.77 14.52
N LYS A 57 -3.17 -8.79 14.55
CA LYS A 57 -3.08 -9.95 15.48
C LYS A 57 -3.52 -11.28 14.86
N GLY A 58 -3.51 -11.40 13.54
CA GLY A 58 -3.96 -12.61 12.85
C GLY A 58 -2.95 -13.75 12.90
N ASN A 59 -3.40 -14.94 12.51
CA ASN A 59 -2.55 -16.10 12.28
C ASN A 59 -1.99 -16.06 10.85
N HIS A 60 -0.67 -16.18 10.70
CA HIS A 60 0.01 -16.11 9.40
C HIS A 60 -0.46 -17.19 8.43
N GLN A 61 -0.60 -18.45 8.88
CA GLN A 61 -1.07 -19.56 8.04
C GLN A 61 -2.51 -19.33 7.56
N ALA A 62 -3.38 -18.85 8.45
CA ALA A 62 -4.77 -18.55 8.08
C ALA A 62 -4.84 -17.41 7.05
N ALA A 63 -3.98 -16.39 7.20
CA ALA A 63 -3.88 -15.30 6.25
C ALA A 63 -3.30 -15.76 4.89
N LEU A 64 -2.28 -16.63 4.91
CA LEU A 64 -1.72 -17.23 3.71
C LEU A 64 -2.78 -18.05 2.96
N ASN A 65 -3.51 -18.91 3.66
CA ASN A 65 -4.59 -19.70 3.08
C ASN A 65 -5.67 -18.81 2.47
N LYS A 66 -6.06 -17.72 3.16
CA LYS A 66 -7.00 -16.75 2.61
C LYS A 66 -6.51 -16.14 1.30
N VAL A 67 -5.23 -15.74 1.23
CA VAL A 67 -4.66 -15.18 -0.01
C VAL A 67 -4.62 -16.21 -1.13
N ILE A 68 -4.32 -17.47 -0.81
CA ILE A 68 -4.36 -18.57 -1.78
C ILE A 68 -5.78 -18.78 -2.30
N ASP A 69 -6.77 -18.83 -1.41
CA ASP A 69 -8.18 -18.98 -1.77
C ASP A 69 -8.65 -17.84 -2.68
N ASP A 70 -8.29 -16.59 -2.34
CA ASP A 70 -8.61 -15.42 -3.16
C ASP A 70 -8.01 -15.56 -4.57
N ILE A 71 -6.75 -16.03 -4.71
CA ILE A 71 -6.12 -16.26 -6.01
C ILE A 71 -6.87 -17.34 -6.81
N LEU A 72 -7.23 -18.46 -6.17
CA LEU A 72 -7.94 -19.55 -6.82
C LEU A 72 -9.34 -19.14 -7.27
N VAL A 73 -10.07 -18.37 -6.45
CA VAL A 73 -11.38 -17.82 -6.81
C VAL A 73 -11.27 -16.86 -7.98
N GLN A 74 -10.29 -15.93 -7.95
CA GLN A 74 -10.09 -14.99 -9.06
C GLN A 74 -9.72 -15.69 -10.37
N LYS A 75 -8.90 -16.76 -10.28
CA LYS A 75 -8.60 -17.61 -11.43
C LYS A 75 -9.86 -18.29 -11.96
N ALA A 76 -10.66 -18.90 -11.10
CA ALA A 76 -11.92 -19.53 -11.49
C ALA A 76 -12.89 -18.52 -12.13
N ILE A 77 -13.01 -17.30 -11.61
CA ILE A 77 -13.83 -16.23 -12.20
C ILE A 77 -13.32 -15.92 -13.61
N LYS A 78 -12.00 -15.72 -13.78
CA LYS A 78 -11.40 -15.41 -15.08
C LYS A 78 -11.61 -16.53 -16.10
N GLU A 79 -11.44 -17.78 -15.67
CA GLU A 79 -11.60 -18.97 -16.52
C GLU A 79 -13.08 -19.27 -16.83
N SER A 80 -14.00 -18.92 -15.94
CA SER A 80 -15.43 -19.12 -16.15
C SER A 80 -16.02 -18.26 -17.27
N GLY A 81 -15.32 -17.19 -17.67
CA GLY A 81 -15.78 -16.28 -18.72
C GLY A 81 -17.02 -15.46 -18.35
N VAL A 82 -17.40 -15.42 -17.06
CA VAL A 82 -18.51 -14.61 -16.55
C VAL A 82 -18.24 -13.13 -16.82
N LYS A 83 -19.22 -12.45 -17.42
CA LYS A 83 -19.20 -11.01 -17.68
C LYS A 83 -20.33 -10.34 -16.93
N ILE A 84 -20.01 -9.27 -16.22
CA ILE A 84 -20.99 -8.46 -15.50
C ILE A 84 -21.30 -7.23 -16.35
N ASN A 85 -22.59 -6.94 -16.55
CA ASN A 85 -23.02 -5.74 -17.25
C ASN A 85 -22.79 -4.51 -16.36
N PRO A 86 -22.07 -3.46 -16.81
CA PRO A 86 -21.85 -2.25 -16.01
C PRO A 86 -23.14 -1.61 -15.48
N ARG A 87 -24.22 -1.63 -16.28
CA ARG A 87 -25.52 -1.09 -15.85
C ARG A 87 -26.12 -1.88 -14.67
N GLU A 88 -25.88 -3.18 -14.64
CA GLU A 88 -26.31 -4.04 -13.53
C GLU A 88 -25.54 -3.72 -12.24
N ILE A 89 -24.26 -3.34 -12.36
CA ILE A 89 -23.46 -2.85 -11.23
C ILE A 89 -24.11 -1.58 -10.67
N ASP A 90 -24.46 -0.61 -11.51
CA ASP A 90 -25.08 0.65 -11.07
C ASP A 90 -26.39 0.39 -10.32
N PHE A 91 -27.28 -0.45 -10.86
CA PHE A 91 -28.54 -0.81 -10.20
C PHE A 91 -28.33 -1.51 -8.86
N ILE A 92 -27.37 -2.44 -8.78
CA ILE A 92 -27.07 -3.15 -7.53
C ILE A 92 -26.53 -2.16 -6.48
N VAL A 93 -25.67 -1.23 -6.88
CA VAL A 93 -25.11 -0.22 -5.98
C VAL A 93 -26.21 0.72 -5.48
N GLU A 94 -27.12 1.17 -6.36
CA GLU A 94 -28.28 1.97 -5.99
C GLU A 94 -29.21 1.24 -5.03
N ASP A 95 -29.54 -0.03 -5.30
CA ASP A 95 -30.38 -0.86 -4.43
C ASP A 95 -29.75 -1.07 -3.05
N ILE A 96 -28.44 -1.33 -2.99
CA ILE A 96 -27.70 -1.43 -1.72
C ILE A 96 -27.76 -0.09 -0.97
N ALA A 97 -27.56 1.04 -1.64
CA ALA A 97 -27.65 2.35 -1.02
C ALA A 97 -29.06 2.59 -0.44
N ALA A 98 -30.11 2.34 -1.22
CA ALA A 98 -31.49 2.50 -0.80
C ALA A 98 -31.84 1.60 0.41
N LYS A 99 -31.39 0.34 0.41
CA LYS A 99 -31.55 -0.60 1.54
C LYS A 99 -30.85 -0.13 2.82
N ASN A 100 -29.80 0.67 2.69
CA ASN A 100 -29.08 1.27 3.82
C ASN A 100 -29.56 2.70 4.14
N GLY A 101 -30.65 3.17 3.53
CA GLY A 101 -31.19 4.52 3.75
C GLY A 101 -30.33 5.65 3.15
N LEU A 102 -29.47 5.32 2.18
CA LEU A 102 -28.61 6.25 1.46
C LEU A 102 -29.13 6.47 0.03
N THR A 103 -28.82 7.62 -0.55
CA THR A 103 -29.06 7.86 -1.99
C THR A 103 -27.72 7.86 -2.72
N TYR A 104 -27.59 6.99 -3.73
CA TYR A 104 -26.39 6.94 -4.57
C TYR A 104 -26.38 8.11 -5.56
N GLY A 105 -25.21 8.73 -5.79
CA GLY A 105 -25.05 9.86 -6.72
C GLY A 105 -25.32 11.25 -6.14
N GLN A 106 -25.50 11.40 -4.83
CA GLN A 106 -25.59 12.72 -4.17
C GLN A 106 -24.21 13.20 -3.69
N PHE A 107 -23.35 13.60 -4.63
CA PHE A 107 -22.11 14.37 -4.36
C PHE A 107 -21.89 15.40 -5.47
#